data_AF-A0A8J7U1K2-F1
#
_entry.id   AF-A0A8J7U1K2-F1
#
_cell.length_a   1.000
_cell.length_b   1.000
_cell.length_c   1.000
_cell.angle_alpha   90.00
_cell.angle_beta   90.00
_cell.angle_gamma   90.00
#
_symmetry.space_group_name_H-M   'P 1'
#
loop_
_entity.id
_entity.type
_entity.pdbx_description
1 polymer ?
#
loop_
_entity_poly.entity_id
_entity_poly.type
_entity_poly.pdbx_seq_one_letter_code
_entity_poly.pdbx_strand_id
1 'polypeptide(L)' 'ADALGMHLDSFQRIVVEPGSISVVRYTDMRPFVLRCNDNSSALGSIVPAKPKRRRSRKRSADATVGGAV' A
#
# COMPACT_ATOMS: atom_id res chain seq x y z
N ALA A 1 -10.43 0.95 10.30
CA ALA A 1 -10.67 2.28 10.89
C ALA A 1 -9.42 3.16 10.85
N ASP A 2 -8.28 2.63 11.30
CA ASP A 2 -6.98 3.32 11.38
C ASP A 2 -6.56 4.10 10.12
N ALA A 3 -6.52 3.45 8.95
CA ALA A 3 -6.16 4.13 7.69
C ALA A 3 -7.12 5.26 7.28
N LEU A 4 -8.38 5.21 7.75
CA LEU A 4 -9.40 6.24 7.55
C LEU A 4 -9.39 7.30 8.66
N GLY A 5 -8.55 7.16 9.69
CA GLY A 5 -8.48 8.07 10.84
C GLY A 5 -9.75 8.06 11.70
N MET A 6 -10.55 6.99 11.63
CA MET A 6 -11.80 6.88 12.39
C MET A 6 -11.62 6.01 13.64
N HIS A 7 -12.55 6.14 14.59
CA HIS A 7 -12.60 5.27 15.76
C HIS A 7 -12.72 3.80 15.37
N LEU A 8 -12.15 2.90 16.18
CA LEU A 8 -12.09 1.49 15.84
C LEU A 8 -13.48 0.94 15.56
N ASP A 9 -14.45 1.14 16.45
CA ASP A 9 -15.84 0.67 16.39
C ASP A 9 -16.57 1.05 15.08
N SER A 10 -16.16 2.13 14.43
CA SER A 10 -16.74 2.55 13.16
C SER A 10 -16.43 1.56 12.02
N PHE A 11 -15.50 0.62 12.20
CA PHE A 11 -15.28 -0.50 11.29
C PHE A 11 -16.55 -1.31 11.01
N GLN A 12 -17.47 -1.39 11.98
CA GLN A 12 -18.72 -2.14 11.87
C GLN A 12 -19.67 -1.57 10.80
N ARG A 13 -19.42 -0.34 10.33
CA ARG A 13 -20.21 0.32 9.29
C ARG A 13 -19.64 0.17 7.89
N ILE A 14 -18.43 -0.39 7.75
CA ILE A 14 -17.75 -0.53 6.45
C ILE A 14 -18.25 -1.83 5.80
N VAL A 15 -19.01 -1.70 4.72
CA VAL A 15 -19.47 -2.81 3.89
C VAL A 15 -18.60 -2.86 2.63
N VAL A 16 -18.13 -4.06 2.27
CA VAL A 16 -17.28 -4.30 1.10
C VAL A 16 -18.07 -5.14 0.10
N GLU A 17 -18.17 -4.68 -1.13
CA GLU A 17 -18.83 -5.40 -2.21
C GLU A 17 -17.92 -6.52 -2.75
N PRO A 18 -18.49 -7.68 -3.17
CA PRO A 18 -17.72 -8.76 -3.77
C PRO A 18 -16.98 -8.30 -5.04
N GLY A 19 -15.68 -8.58 -5.12
CA GLY A 19 -14.85 -8.19 -6.26
C GLY A 19 -14.41 -6.72 -6.27
N SER A 20 -14.72 -5.95 -5.21
CA SER A 20 -14.24 -4.58 -5.06
C SER A 20 -12.76 -4.51 -4.67
N ILE A 21 -12.14 -3.35 -4.93
CA ILE A 21 -10.76 -3.03 -4.61
C ILE A 21 -10.72 -1.79 -3.71
N SER A 22 -9.88 -1.85 -2.68
CA SER A 22 -9.55 -0.69 -1.83
C SER A 22 -8.04 -0.50 -1.81
N VAL A 23 -7.59 0.75 -1.87
CA VAL A 23 -6.15 1.07 -1.97
C VAL A 23 -5.77 2.07 -0.90
N VAL A 24 -4.77 1.69 -0.11
CA VAL A 24 -4.17 2.52 0.94
C VAL A 24 -2.69 2.70 0.65
N ARG A 25 -2.23 3.95 0.64
CA ARG A 25 -0.81 4.30 0.56
C ARG A 25 -0.32 4.63 1.96
N TYR A 26 0.59 3.81 2.47
CA TYR A 26 1.31 4.09 3.70
C TYR A 26 2.50 5.00 3.42
N THR A 27 2.66 6.02 4.24
CA THR A 27 3.82 6.93 4.25
C THR A 27 4.32 7.04 5.68
N ASP A 28 5.55 7.53 5.86
CA ASP A 28 6.19 7.63 7.18
C ASP A 28 5.38 8.46 8.18
N MET A 29 4.60 9.44 7.70
CA MET A 29 3.85 10.36 8.56
C MET A 29 2.41 9.90 8.79
N ARG A 30 1.72 9.41 7.75
CA ARG A 30 0.34 8.92 7.86
C ARG A 30 -0.10 8.10 6.64
N PRO A 31 -1.08 7.20 6.79
CA PRO A 31 -1.73 6.54 5.65
C PRO A 31 -2.64 7.50 4.86
N PHE A 32 -2.84 7.17 3.58
CA PHE A 32 -3.80 7.82 2.69
C PHE A 32 -4.64 6.78 1.97
N VAL A 33 -5.97 6.87 2.09
CA VAL A 33 -6.90 6.03 1.32
C VAL A 33 -7.11 6.66 -0.06
N LEU A 34 -6.69 5.96 -1.10
CA LEU A 34 -6.78 6.43 -2.49
C LEU A 34 -8.07 5.96 -3.16
N ARG A 35 -8.55 4.76 -2.79
CA ARG A 35 -9.81 4.16 -3.23
C ARG A 35 -10.40 3.32 -2.11
N CYS A 36 -11.72 3.28 -2.03
CA CYS A 36 -12.46 2.46 -1.08
C CYS A 36 -13.66 1.85 -1.79
N ASN A 37 -13.83 0.53 -1.67
CA ASN A 37 -14.94 -0.22 -2.25
C ASN A 37 -15.18 0.11 -3.74
N ASP A 38 -14.11 0.12 -4.53
CA ASP A 38 -14.15 0.49 -5.95
C ASP A 38 -14.27 -0.76 -6.83
N ASN A 39 -15.31 -0.81 -7.66
CA ASN A 39 -15.57 -1.92 -8.60
C ASN A 39 -15.17 -1.55 -10.04
N SER A 40 -14.54 -0.39 -10.23
CA SER A 40 -14.13 0.10 -11.55
C SER A 40 -12.95 -0.70 -12.12
N SER A 41 -12.99 -0.92 -13.43
CA SER A 41 -11.91 -1.54 -14.20
C SER A 41 -10.70 -0.60 -14.40
N ALA A 42 -10.87 0.71 -14.16
CA ALA A 42 -9.83 1.71 -14.44
C ALA A 42 -8.92 2.00 -13.24
N LEU A 43 -7.85 1.21 -13.09
CA LEU A 43 -6.85 1.37 -12.00
C LEU A 43 -5.61 2.20 -12.38
N GLY A 44 -5.55 2.71 -13.60
CA GLY A 44 -4.37 3.39 -14.15
C GLY A 44 -3.86 4.58 -13.33
N SER A 45 -4.74 5.29 -12.61
CA SER A 45 -4.36 6.44 -11.78
C SER A 45 -3.65 6.08 -10.47
N ILE A 46 -3.64 4.80 -10.10
CA ILE A 46 -3.08 4.30 -8.84
C ILE A 46 -1.74 3.60 -9.08
N VAL A 47 -1.49 3.18 -10.32
CA VAL A 47 -0.26 2.48 -10.71
C VAL A 47 0.95 3.40 -10.46
N PRO A 48 1.92 3.00 -9.62
CA PRO A 48 3.11 3.80 -9.39
C PRO A 48 3.93 3.89 -10.68
N ALA A 49 4.52 5.06 -10.92
CA ALA A 49 5.38 5.25 -12.09
C ALA A 49 6.54 4.24 -12.08
N LYS A 50 6.86 3.67 -13.25
CA LYS A 50 7.99 2.73 -13.38
C LYS A 50 9.27 3.41 -12.86
N PRO A 51 10.04 2.76 -11.97
CA PRO A 51 11.26 3.35 -11.44
C PRO A 51 12.22 3.63 -12.61
N LYS A 52 12.70 4.87 -12.73
CA LYS A 52 13.72 5.22 -13.72
C LYS A 52 14.95 4.35 -13.43
N ARG A 53 15.39 3.53 -14.40
CA ARG A 53 16.61 2.71 -14.27
C ARG A 53 17.78 3.63 -13.94
N ARG A 54 18.11 3.75 -12.65
CA ARG A 54 19.41 4.31 -12.23
C ARG A 54 20.46 3.38 -12.80
N ARG A 55 21.33 3.88 -13.69
CA ARG A 55 22.52 3.15 -14.15
C ARG A 55 23.24 2.62 -12.91
N SER A 56 23.25 1.30 -12.77
CA SER A 56 23.84 0.58 -11.65
C SER A 56 25.31 0.95 -11.52
N ARG A 57 25.67 1.72 -10.50
CA ARG A 57 27.00 1.57 -9.87
C ARG A 57 26.89 0.34 -8.97
N LYS A 58 27.61 -0.71 -9.36
CA LYS A 58 27.78 -1.98 -8.65
C LYS A 58 28.01 -1.68 -7.15
N ARG A 59 27.03 -2.00 -6.30
CA ARG A 59 27.23 -2.16 -4.86
C ARG A 59 26.95 -3.61 -4.54
N SER A 60 28.03 -4.38 -4.43
CA SER A 60 28.03 -5.70 -3.82
C SER A 60 27.86 -5.52 -2.31
N ALA A 61 26.85 -6.14 -1.73
CA ALA A 61 26.79 -6.42 -0.31
C ALA A 61 25.83 -7.59 -0.13
N ASP A 62 26.37 -8.80 -0.32
CA ASP A 62 25.79 -9.99 0.29
C ASP A 62 26.19 -9.96 1.76
N ALA A 63 25.22 -9.83 2.65
CA ALA A 63 25.43 -10.02 4.07
C ALA A 63 24.50 -11.15 4.52
N THR A 64 25.09 -12.31 4.80
CA THR A 64 24.42 -13.49 5.33
C THR A 64 23.74 -13.15 6.67
N VAL A 65 22.44 -13.42 6.78
CA VAL A 65 21.70 -13.31 8.05
C VAL A 65 22.14 -14.48 8.95
N GLY A 66 23.03 -14.20 9.89
CA GLY A 66 23.37 -15.12 10.98
C GLY A 66 22.23 -15.21 11.97
N GLY A 67 21.67 -16.41 12.14
CA GLY A 67 20.71 -16.70 13.20
C GLY A 67 21.39 -16.78 14.57
N ALA A 68 20.78 -16.13 15.55
CA ALA A 68 21.01 -16.34 16.96
C ALA A 68 19.73 -15.95 17.72
N VAL A 69 18.91 -16.94 18.10
CA VAL A 69 18.87 -17.56 19.44
C VAL A 69 18.09 -18.88 19.34
#